data_AF-A0A6M3JC94-F1
#
_entry.id   AF-A0A6M3JC94-F1
#
_cell.length_a   1.000
_cell.length_b   1.000
_cell.length_c   1.000
_cell.angle_alpha   90.00
_cell.angle_beta   90.00
_cell.angle_gamma   90.00
#
_symmetry.space_group_name_H-M   'P 1'
#
loop_
_entity.id
_entity.type
_entity.pdbx_description
1 polymer ?
#
loop_
_entity_poly.entity_id
_entity_poly.type
_entity_poly.pdbx_seq_one_letter_code
_entity_poly.pdbx_strand_id
1 'polypeptide(L)' 'MKYSILCIFTPTGRTYTFRNVELICDNETILQFNYAAMSDGKSKTATFPKATLCGWSVTPILIKGGD' A
#
# COMPACT_ATOMS: atom_id res chain seq x y z
N MET A 1 -11.11 10.19 -6.06
CA MET A 1 -10.56 9.35 -4.98
C MET A 1 -9.05 9.52 -4.94
N LYS A 2 -8.44 9.81 -3.78
CA LYS A 2 -6.98 9.97 -3.66
C LYS A 2 -6.34 8.59 -3.63
N TYR A 3 -5.71 8.21 -4.72
CA TYR A 3 -4.93 6.99 -4.83
C TYR A 3 -3.55 7.22 -4.21
N SER A 4 -3.03 6.28 -3.43
CA SER A 4 -1.66 6.37 -2.87
C SER A 4 -0.77 5.28 -3.45
N ILE A 5 0.56 5.50 -3.39
CA ILE A 5 1.55 4.45 -3.67
C ILE A 5 2.03 3.90 -2.33
N LEU A 6 1.99 2.58 -2.15
CA LEU A 6 2.52 1.89 -0.98
C LEU A 6 3.71 1.03 -1.39
N CYS A 7 4.84 1.19 -0.70
CA CYS A 7 6.00 0.32 -0.81
C CYS A 7 6.18 -0.48 0.48
N ILE A 8 6.41 -1.78 0.36
CA ILE A 8 6.68 -2.69 1.48
C ILE A 8 8.06 -3.30 1.30
N PHE A 9 8.88 -3.20 2.35
CA PHE A 9 10.26 -3.70 2.37
C PHE A 9 10.33 -4.98 3.20
N THR A 10 10.80 -6.07 2.61
CA THR A 10 10.92 -7.38 3.30
C THR A 10 12.36 -7.69 3.72
N PRO A 11 12.55 -8.53 4.75
CA PRO A 11 13.89 -8.96 5.20
C PRO A 11 14.74 -9.64 4.14
N THR A 12 14.10 -10.19 3.10
CA THR A 12 14.76 -10.84 1.97
C THR A 12 15.36 -9.86 0.96
N GLY A 13 15.25 -8.54 1.21
CA GLY A 13 15.71 -7.49 0.30
C GLY A 13 14.76 -7.24 -0.88
N ARG A 14 13.61 -7.92 -0.93
CA ARG A 14 12.57 -7.67 -1.94
C ARG A 14 11.70 -6.49 -1.51
N THR A 15 11.25 -5.72 -2.50
CA THR A 15 10.31 -4.62 -2.30
C THR A 15 9.05 -4.89 -3.11
N TYR A 16 7.89 -4.73 -2.48
CA TYR A 16 6.59 -4.79 -3.15
C TYR A 16 6.02 -3.39 -3.28
N THR A 17 5.63 -3.00 -4.49
CA THR A 17 5.03 -1.69 -4.76
C THR A 17 3.60 -1.88 -5.22
N PHE A 18 2.68 -1.21 -4.53
CA PHE A 18 1.26 -1.19 -4.82
C PHE A 18 0.87 0.22 -5.25
N ARG A 19 0.06 0.31 -6.30
CA ARG A 19 -0.51 1.56 -6.81
C ARG A 19 -2.01 1.58 -6.53
N ASN A 20 -2.59 2.76 -6.51
CA ASN A 20 -4.01 2.95 -6.26
C ASN A 20 -4.46 2.29 -4.96
N VAL A 21 -3.69 2.59 -3.90
CA VAL A 21 -3.85 1.98 -2.59
C VAL A 21 -4.77 2.81 -1.72
N GLU A 22 -5.64 2.12 -1.01
CA GLU A 22 -6.45 2.64 0.09
C GLU A 22 -6.05 1.89 1.37
N LEU A 23 -5.51 2.61 2.35
CA LEU A 23 -5.11 2.04 3.63
C LEU A 23 -6.36 1.80 4.48
N ILE A 24 -6.58 0.55 4.90
CA ILE A 24 -7.74 0.13 5.67
C ILE A 24 -7.41 0.07 7.17
N CYS A 25 -6.25 -0.48 7.51
CA CYS A 25 -5.79 -0.58 8.88
C CYS A 25 -4.27 -0.42 8.94
N ASP A 26 -3.82 0.40 9.88
CA ASP A 26 -2.41 0.57 10.22
C ASP A 26 -2.31 0.63 11.75
N ASN A 27 -2.10 -0.52 12.37
CA ASN A 27 -1.96 -0.65 13.83
C ASN A 27 -0.62 -1.29 14.18
N GLU A 28 -0.34 -1.61 15.44
CA GLU A 28 0.98 -2.15 15.83
C GLU A 28 1.33 -3.51 15.20
N THR A 29 0.32 -4.33 14.88
CA THR A 29 0.53 -5.73 14.45
C THR A 29 0.34 -5.95 12.96
N ILE A 30 -0.54 -5.19 12.31
CA ILE A 30 -0.94 -5.41 10.93
C ILE A 30 -0.93 -4.12 10.10
N LEU A 31 -0.64 -4.31 8.81
CA LEU A 31 -0.85 -3.35 7.75
C LEU A 31 -1.84 -3.96 6.76
N GLN A 32 -3.03 -3.38 6.64
CA GLN A 32 -4.07 -3.83 5.72
C GLN A 32 -4.45 -2.71 4.75
N PHE A 33 -4.56 -3.07 3.48
CA PHE A 33 -4.89 -2.12 2.43
C PHE A 33 -5.59 -2.80 1.25
N ASN A 34 -6.38 -2.00 0.55
CA ASN A 34 -6.91 -2.36 -0.76
C ASN A 34 -5.98 -1.82 -1.84
N TYR A 35 -5.81 -2.57 -2.93
CA TYR A 35 -5.04 -2.17 -4.10
C TYR A 35 -5.74 -2.61 -5.37
N ALA A 36 -5.56 -1.86 -6.46
CA ALA A 36 -5.97 -2.31 -7.79
C ALA A 36 -4.96 -3.33 -8.33
N ALA A 37 -5.37 -4.57 -8.53
CA ALA A 37 -4.50 -5.61 -9.04
C ALA A 37 -4.16 -5.35 -10.51
N MET A 38 -2.86 -5.38 -10.83
CA MET A 38 -2.36 -5.13 -12.19
C MET A 38 -2.82 -6.20 -13.21
N SER A 39 -3.19 -7.39 -12.73
CA SER A 39 -3.60 -8.51 -13.57
C SER A 39 -4.99 -8.34 -14.20
N ASP A 40 -5.93 -7.78 -13.44
CA ASP A 40 -7.36 -7.77 -13.78
C ASP A 40 -8.05 -6.41 -13.50
N GLY A 41 -7.31 -5.44 -12.96
CA GLY A 41 -7.82 -4.13 -12.57
C GLY A 41 -8.77 -4.15 -11.37
N LYS A 42 -9.01 -5.31 -10.75
CA LYS A 42 -9.97 -5.44 -9.64
C LYS A 42 -9.34 -4.99 -8.33
N SER A 43 -10.17 -4.42 -7.45
CA SER A 43 -9.75 -4.12 -6.09
C SER A 43 -9.57 -5.43 -5.31
N LYS A 44 -8.40 -5.59 -4.66
CA LYS A 44 -8.07 -6.71 -3.79
C LYS A 44 -7.54 -6.20 -2.46
N THR A 45 -7.78 -6.95 -1.40
CA THR A 45 -7.26 -6.66 -0.07
C THR A 45 -5.99 -7.46 0.18
N ALA A 46 -4.96 -6.81 0.71
CA ALA A 46 -3.77 -7.47 1.24
C ALA A 46 -3.61 -7.14 2.73
N THR A 47 -3.14 -8.12 3.49
CA THR A 47 -2.81 -7.99 4.90
C THR A 47 -1.39 -8.47 5.12
N PHE A 48 -0.55 -7.61 5.70
CA PHE A 48 0.82 -7.93 6.07
C PHE A 48 0.98 -7.84 7.60
N PRO A 49 1.51 -8.88 8.26
CA PRO A 49 1.96 -8.76 9.64
C PRO A 49 3.17 -7.83 9.71
N LYS A 50 3.15 -6.78 10.52
CA LYS A 50 4.25 -5.82 10.60
C LYS A 50 5.55 -6.43 11.12
N ALA A 51 5.46 -7.46 11.97
CA ALA A 51 6.61 -8.20 12.46
C ALA A 51 7.43 -8.88 11.36
N THR A 52 6.86 -9.09 10.16
CA THR A 52 7.56 -9.70 9.02
C THR A 52 8.12 -8.67 8.04
N LEU A 53 7.94 -7.37 8.32
CA LEU A 53 8.38 -6.27 7.47
C LEU A 53 9.61 -5.58 8.07
N CYS A 54 10.53 -5.13 7.21
CA CYS A 54 11.57 -4.19 7.62
C CYS A 54 11.05 -2.75 7.66
N GLY A 55 9.95 -2.48 6.96
CA GLY A 55 9.28 -1.19 6.94
C GLY A 55 8.28 -1.08 5.80
N TRP A 56 7.56 0.05 5.77
CA TRP A 56 6.70 0.43 4.66
C TRP A 56 6.72 1.96 4.48
N SER A 57 6.38 2.41 3.28
CA SER A 57 6.26 3.83 2.96
C SER A 57 5.00 4.08 2.15
N VAL A 58 4.24 5.10 2.53
CA VAL A 58 3.03 5.54 1.82
C VAL A 58 3.28 6.92 1.24
N THR A 59 3.16 7.03 -0.08
CA THR A 59 3.19 8.33 -0.77
C THR A 59 1.77 8.73 -1.17
N PRO A 60 1.22 9.79 -0.58
CA PRO A 60 -0.08 10.30 -1.02
C PRO A 60 0.05 10.94 -2.40
N ILE A 61 -0.94 10.75 -3.28
CA ILE A 61 -1.03 11.59 -4.49
C ILE A 61 -1.50 12.98 -4.06
N LEU A 62 -0.61 13.96 -4.22
CA LEU A 62 -0.95 15.37 -4.23
C LEU A 62 -1.88 15.61 -5.42
N ILE A 63 -3.17 15.83 -5.14
CA ILE A 63 -4.05 16.46 -6.11
C ILE A 63 -3.54 17.91 -6.20
N LYS A 64 -2.90 18.28 -7.32
CA LYS A 64 -2.81 19.70 -7.67
C LYS A 64 -4.25 20.18 -7.75
N GLY A 65 -4.66 21.05 -6.82
CA GLY A 65 -5.95 21.71 -6.88
C GLY A 65 -6.12 22.28 -8.28
N GLY A 66 -7.19 21.87 -8.95
CA GLY A 66 -7.67 22.60 -10.12
C GLY A 66 -8.26 23.91 -9.63
N ASP A 67 -7.85 25.00 -10.28
CA ASP A 67 -8.67 26.21 -10.39
C ASP A 67 -10.04 25.86 -11.03
#